data_AF-R5ZB85-F1
#
_entry.id   AF-R5ZB85-F1
#
_cell.length_a   1.000
_cell.length_b   1.000
_cell.length_c   1.000
_cell.angle_alpha   90.00
_cell.angle_beta   90.00
_cell.angle_gamma   90.00
#
_symmetry.space_group_name_H-M   'P 1'
#
loop_
_entity.id
_entity.type
_entity.pdbx_description
1 polymer ?
#
loop_
_entity_poly.entity_id
_entity_poly.type
_entity_poly.pdbx_seq_one_letter_code
_entity_poly.pdbx_strand_id
1 'polypeptide(L)'
;MVGAIHGGCHNTGKLVRFGYVNVTEQESHFLSQKVIRAHEFHYYDSDNNGESCEAVKPTTGRKWKCIHENENFWWGYPHLYYPSNPAFVEHFIGEAKKWKKREDRCKS
;
A
#
# COMPACT_ATOMS: atom_id res chain seq x y z
N MET A 1 9.93 5.75 12.37
CA MET A 1 10.17 4.95 11.14
C MET A 1 11.49 4.19 11.32
N VAL A 2 11.59 2.96 10.84
CA VAL A 2 12.76 2.07 11.02
C VAL A 2 13.93 2.34 10.05
N GLY A 3 13.83 3.38 9.22
CA GLY A 3 14.87 3.74 8.23
C GLY A 3 14.83 2.94 6.92
N ALA A 4 13.79 2.14 6.67
CA ALA A 4 13.66 1.33 5.45
C ALA A 4 13.35 2.14 4.19
N ILE A 5 12.71 3.31 4.32
CA ILE A 5 12.40 4.23 3.21
C ILE A 5 13.16 5.53 3.47
N HIS A 6 13.89 6.01 2.47
CA HIS A 6 14.51 7.34 2.53
C HIS A 6 13.45 8.42 2.35
N GLY A 7 13.24 9.23 3.38
CA GLY A 7 12.27 10.33 3.41
C GLY A 7 11.89 10.74 4.83
N GLY A 8 11.40 11.97 5.00
CA GLY A 8 10.86 12.46 6.25
C GLY A 8 9.34 12.27 6.30
N CYS A 9 8.80 12.04 7.51
CA CYS A 9 7.37 12.18 7.78
C CYS A 9 7.16 13.38 8.71
N HIS A 10 6.17 14.21 8.41
CA HIS A 10 5.91 15.43 9.17
C HIS A 10 4.41 15.65 9.37
N ASN A 11 4.03 16.26 10.50
CA ASN A 11 2.66 16.65 10.77
C ASN A 11 2.33 17.92 9.97
N THR A 12 1.26 17.88 9.18
CA THR A 12 0.82 19.02 8.35
C THR A 12 -0.17 19.95 9.07
N GLY A 13 -0.65 19.57 10.27
CA GLY A 13 -1.63 20.31 11.05
C GLY A 13 -3.06 20.25 10.51
N LYS A 14 -3.31 19.52 9.42
CA LYS A 14 -4.63 19.36 8.79
C LYS A 14 -4.76 18.00 8.13
N LEU A 15 -5.99 17.61 7.77
CA LEU A 15 -6.23 16.43 6.96
C LEU A 15 -5.58 16.59 5.56
N VAL A 16 -4.71 15.65 5.21
CA VAL A 16 -4.21 15.46 3.84
C VAL A 16 -5.04 14.38 3.13
N ARG A 17 -4.88 14.22 1.80
CA ARG A 17 -5.44 13.13 0.94
C ARG A 17 -6.75 12.49 1.43
N PHE A 18 -7.68 13.32 1.91
CA PHE A 18 -8.75 12.84 2.79
C PHE A 18 -9.89 12.21 2.01
N GLY A 19 -10.33 11.03 2.48
CA GLY A 19 -11.54 10.38 1.97
C GLY A 19 -11.33 8.92 1.60
N TYR A 20 -12.38 8.35 1.02
CA TYR A 20 -12.35 7.06 0.36
C TYR A 20 -11.71 7.17 -1.02
N VAL A 21 -10.95 6.15 -1.42
CA VAL A 21 -10.26 6.06 -2.71
C VAL A 21 -10.34 4.65 -3.28
N ASN A 22 -10.22 4.56 -4.61
CA ASN A 22 -9.91 3.33 -5.32
C ASN A 22 -8.39 3.32 -5.59
N VAL A 23 -7.73 2.21 -5.29
CA VAL A 23 -6.28 2.06 -5.50
C VAL A 23 -6.03 0.97 -6.54
N THR A 24 -5.12 1.25 -7.48
CA THR A 24 -4.62 0.31 -8.48
C THR A 24 -3.10 0.30 -8.49
N GLU A 25 -2.51 -0.87 -8.69
CA GLU A 25 -1.08 -1.01 -8.92
C GLU A 25 -0.68 -0.56 -10.33
N GLN A 26 0.54 -0.04 -10.47
CA GLN A 26 1.16 0.18 -11.78
C GLN A 26 1.77 -1.11 -12.34
N GLU A 27 2.40 -1.91 -11.47
CA GLU A 27 2.86 -3.27 -11.75
C GLU A 27 2.12 -4.24 -10.84
N SER A 28 1.49 -5.27 -11.40
CA SER A 28 0.60 -6.13 -10.62
C SER A 28 1.37 -7.15 -9.79
N HIS A 29 1.31 -7.02 -8.46
CA HIS A 29 1.81 -8.03 -7.53
C HIS A 29 0.70 -8.54 -6.60
N PHE A 30 0.09 -7.66 -5.81
CA PHE A 30 -0.93 -8.01 -4.80
C PHE A 30 -2.35 -8.04 -5.35
N LEU A 31 -2.71 -7.13 -6.24
CA LEU A 31 -4.10 -6.87 -6.56
C LEU A 31 -4.63 -7.70 -7.74
N SER A 32 -3.75 -8.47 -8.40
CA SER A 32 -4.10 -9.26 -9.60
C SER A 32 -4.77 -8.41 -10.68
N GLN A 33 -4.19 -7.23 -10.97
CA GLN A 33 -4.71 -6.24 -11.92
C GLN A 33 -6.12 -5.70 -11.61
N LYS A 34 -6.57 -5.78 -10.35
CA LYS A 34 -7.87 -5.24 -9.90
C LYS A 34 -7.71 -4.04 -8.99
N VAL A 35 -8.82 -3.33 -8.78
CA VAL A 35 -8.92 -2.23 -7.82
C VAL A 35 -9.08 -2.78 -6.40
N ILE A 36 -8.48 -2.13 -5.40
CA ILE A 36 -8.85 -2.28 -3.99
C ILE A 36 -9.41 -0.97 -3.43
N ARG A 37 -10.48 -1.03 -2.63
CA ARG A 37 -11.03 0.14 -1.95
C ARG A 37 -10.19 0.46 -0.72
N ALA A 38 -9.95 1.74 -0.47
CA ALA A 38 -9.19 2.21 0.67
C ALA A 38 -9.70 3.55 1.20
N HIS A 39 -9.12 4.04 2.29
CA HIS A 39 -9.30 5.39 2.79
C HIS A 39 -8.03 5.97 3.43
N GLU A 40 -7.91 7.29 3.42
CA GLU A 40 -6.82 8.04 4.05
C GLU A 40 -7.43 9.09 4.99
N PHE A 41 -7.22 8.97 6.30
CA PHE A 41 -7.69 9.90 7.36
C PHE A 41 -6.55 10.28 8.31
N HIS A 42 -5.53 10.98 7.82
CA HIS A 42 -4.34 11.33 8.61
C HIS A 42 -3.89 12.78 8.42
N TYR A 43 -3.13 13.26 9.39
CA TYR A 43 -2.57 14.62 9.43
C TYR A 43 -1.09 14.65 9.04
N TYR A 44 -0.44 13.48 9.01
CA TYR A 44 0.95 13.33 8.61
C TYR A 44 1.06 13.16 7.09
N ASP A 45 2.12 13.71 6.52
CA ASP A 45 2.55 13.45 5.16
C ASP A 45 4.00 12.94 5.16
N SER A 46 4.43 12.40 4.03
CA SER A 46 5.80 11.97 3.76
C SER A 46 6.34 12.70 2.54
N ASP A 47 7.64 13.01 2.55
CA ASP A 47 8.34 13.50 1.35
C ASP A 47 8.47 12.41 0.28
N ASN A 48 8.22 11.16 0.69
CA ASN A 48 8.28 9.98 -0.16
C ASN A 48 7.09 9.03 0.14
N ASN A 49 5.95 9.31 -0.49
CA ASN A 49 4.71 8.53 -0.32
C ASN A 49 4.65 7.24 -1.13
N GLY A 50 5.65 7.00 -1.99
CA GLY A 50 5.69 5.88 -2.91
C GLY A 50 5.00 6.16 -4.23
N GLU A 51 5.38 5.39 -5.23
CA GLU A 51 4.95 5.55 -6.62
C GLU A 51 4.43 4.27 -7.25
N SER A 52 4.26 3.18 -6.50
CA SER A 52 3.86 1.89 -7.09
C SER A 52 2.36 1.82 -7.40
N CYS A 53 1.53 2.62 -6.72
CA CYS A 53 0.08 2.64 -6.91
C CYS A 53 -0.46 4.03 -7.29
N GLU A 54 -1.59 4.06 -8.01
CA GLU A 54 -2.40 5.26 -8.20
C GLU A 54 -3.67 5.15 -7.33
N ALA A 55 -3.90 6.15 -6.49
CA ALA A 55 -5.15 6.32 -5.75
C ALA A 55 -6.03 7.35 -6.46
N VAL A 56 -7.30 7.00 -6.67
CA VAL A 56 -8.29 7.85 -7.33
C VAL A 56 -9.48 8.06 -6.40
N LYS A 57 -9.79 9.33 -6.12
CA LYS A 57 -10.97 9.70 -5.34
C LYS A 57 -12.22 9.61 -6.23
N PRO A 58 -13.15 8.66 -5.97
CA PRO A 58 -14.26 8.39 -6.89
C PRO A 58 -15.23 9.57 -7.02
N THR A 59 -15.32 10.42 -6.00
CA THR A 59 -16.27 11.55 -5.99
C THR A 59 -15.77 12.76 -6.78
N THR A 60 -14.46 12.92 -6.96
CA THR A 60 -13.86 14.13 -7.56
C THR A 60 -12.94 13.85 -8.74
N GLY A 61 -12.58 12.58 -8.99
CA GLY A 61 -11.60 12.19 -10.00
C GLY A 61 -10.14 12.55 -9.67
N ARG A 62 -9.89 13.38 -8.64
CA ARG A 62 -8.55 13.68 -8.14
C ARG A 62 -7.76 12.39 -7.87
N LYS A 63 -6.52 12.38 -8.33
CA LYS A 63 -5.63 11.23 -8.23
C LYS A 63 -4.22 11.62 -7.76
N TRP A 64 -3.52 10.66 -7.19
CA TRP A 64 -2.14 10.81 -6.75
C TRP A 64 -1.43 9.46 -6.73
N LYS A 65 -0.11 9.50 -6.87
CA LYS A 65 0.75 8.35 -6.62
C LYS A 65 0.87 8.09 -5.12
N CYS A 66 0.92 6.82 -4.74
CA CYS A 66 1.08 6.40 -3.36
C CYS A 66 1.64 4.99 -3.30
N ILE A 67 1.99 4.56 -2.08
CA ILE A 67 2.41 3.21 -1.71
C ILE A 67 3.77 2.84 -2.32
N HIS A 68 4.65 2.37 -1.46
CA HIS A 68 5.83 1.60 -1.86
C HIS A 68 5.41 0.14 -1.89
N GLU A 69 5.49 -0.48 -3.05
CA GLU A 69 5.06 -1.87 -3.24
C GLU A 69 6.01 -2.59 -4.18
N ASN A 70 6.17 -3.89 -3.90
CA ASN A 70 6.86 -4.91 -4.69
C ASN A 70 6.34 -6.27 -4.19
N GLU A 71 6.75 -7.39 -4.79
CA GLU A 71 6.30 -8.75 -4.50
C GLU A 71 6.06 -9.06 -3.01
N ASN A 72 6.93 -8.63 -2.09
CA ASN A 72 6.88 -9.01 -0.68
C ASN A 72 6.60 -7.86 0.30
N PHE A 73 6.27 -6.66 -0.18
CA PHE A 73 5.92 -5.54 0.70
C PHE A 73 4.85 -4.61 0.11
N TRP A 74 4.08 -4.01 1.01
CA TRP A 74 3.10 -2.97 0.70
C TRP A 74 3.09 -1.94 1.83
N TRP A 75 3.66 -0.76 1.58
CA TRP A 75 3.86 0.28 2.60
C TRP A 75 3.31 1.62 2.13
N GLY A 76 2.27 2.11 2.79
CA GLY A 76 1.70 3.42 2.47
C GLY A 76 0.61 3.82 3.46
N TYR A 77 0.13 5.05 3.31
CA TYR A 77 -0.95 5.60 4.12
C TYR A 77 -2.36 5.06 3.83
N PRO A 78 -2.72 4.62 2.60
CA PRO A 78 -4.06 4.09 2.34
C PRO A 78 -4.41 2.89 3.22
N HIS A 79 -5.48 3.02 3.99
CA HIS A 79 -6.05 1.95 4.80
C HIS A 79 -6.98 1.10 3.93
N LEU A 80 -6.58 -0.14 3.68
CA LEU A 80 -7.25 -1.03 2.73
C LEU A 80 -8.52 -1.67 3.32
N TYR A 81 -9.57 -1.76 2.51
CA TYR A 81 -10.74 -2.58 2.81
C TYR A 81 -10.60 -3.93 2.12
N TYR A 82 -9.97 -4.89 2.80
CA TYR A 82 -9.62 -6.21 2.26
C TYR A 82 -10.76 -6.96 1.55
N PRO A 83 -12.02 -6.95 2.02
CA PRO A 83 -13.10 -7.64 1.33
C PRO A 83 -13.40 -7.10 -0.09
N SER A 84 -12.97 -5.88 -0.43
CA SER A 84 -13.12 -5.37 -1.80
C SER A 84 -12.18 -6.00 -2.81
N ASN A 85 -11.07 -6.59 -2.36
CA ASN A 85 -10.18 -7.37 -3.20
C ASN A 85 -9.42 -8.43 -2.37
N PRO A 86 -10.00 -9.64 -2.21
CA PRO A 86 -9.37 -10.73 -1.45
C PRO A 86 -7.99 -11.15 -1.98
N ALA A 87 -7.67 -10.90 -3.25
CA ALA A 87 -6.38 -11.23 -3.86
C ALA A 87 -5.21 -10.62 -3.09
N PHE A 88 -5.40 -9.42 -2.51
CA PHE A 88 -4.40 -8.79 -1.65
C PHE A 88 -3.99 -9.69 -0.48
N VAL A 89 -4.98 -10.23 0.24
CA VAL A 89 -4.74 -11.06 1.43
C VAL A 89 -4.19 -12.43 1.03
N GLU A 90 -4.68 -12.99 -0.08
CA GLU A 90 -4.18 -14.25 -0.63
C GLU A 90 -2.69 -14.15 -1.00
N HIS A 91 -2.30 -13.08 -1.69
CA HIS A 91 -0.90 -12.82 -2.06
C HIS A 91 -0.03 -12.62 -0.82
N PHE A 92 -0.43 -11.76 0.11
CA PHE A 92 0.30 -11.50 1.35
C PHE A 92 0.56 -12.80 2.15
N ILE A 93 -0.46 -13.64 2.33
CA ILE A 93 -0.31 -14.93 3.02
C ILE A 93 0.57 -15.88 2.20
N GLY A 94 0.46 -15.86 0.88
CA GLY A 94 1.30 -16.62 -0.04
C GLY A 94 2.79 -16.31 0.15
N GLU A 95 3.15 -15.03 0.18
CA GLU A 95 4.53 -14.58 0.39
C GLU A 95 5.04 -14.89 1.80
N ALA A 96 4.21 -14.71 2.83
CA ALA A 96 4.57 -15.10 4.20
C ALA A 96 4.90 -16.60 4.31
N LYS A 97 4.11 -17.47 3.65
CA LYS A 97 4.37 -18.91 3.57
C LYS A 97 5.66 -19.24 2.81
N LYS A 98 5.93 -18.54 1.69
CA LYS A 98 7.18 -18.70 0.92
C LYS A 98 8.40 -18.32 1.76
N TRP A 99 8.32 -17.20 2.49
CA TRP A 99 9.38 -16.76 3.39
C TRP A 99 9.68 -17.80 4.47
N LYS A 100 8.63 -18.32 5.14
CA LYS A 100 8.80 -19.36 6.16
C LYS A 100 9.52 -20.60 5.64
N LYS A 101 9.13 -21.09 4.45
CA LYS A 101 9.81 -22.23 3.80
C LYS A 101 11.27 -21.96 3.45
N ARG A 102 11.64 -20.71 3.13
CA ARG A 102 13.04 -20.32 2.87
C ARG A 102 13.85 -20.35 4.16
N GLU A 103 13.29 -19.78 5.23
CA GLU A 103 13.91 -19.76 6.56
C GLU A 103 14.21 -21.18 7.06
N ASP A 104 13.27 -22.11 6.91
CA ASP A 104 13.43 -23.48 7.37
C ASP A 104 14.53 -24.23 6.59
N ARG A 105 14.69 -23.95 5.28
CA ARG A 105 15.78 -24.53 4.46
C ARG A 105 17.16 -23.97 4.80
N CYS A 106 17.25 -22.73 5.26
CA CYS A 106 18.53 -22.15 5.67
C CYS A 106 19.01 -22.65 7.04
N LYS A 107 18.13 -23.32 7.81
CA LYS A 107 18.42 -23.89 9.13
C LYS A 107 18.73 -25.38 9.12
N SER A 108 18.51 -26.07 7.98
CA SER A 108 18.84 -27.48 7.75
C SER A 108 20.18 -27.63 7.07
#